data_AF-A0A6J6IJ28-F1
#
_entry.id   AF-A0A6J6IJ28-F1
#
_cell.length_a   1.000
_cell.length_b   1.000
_cell.length_c   1.000
_cell.angle_alpha   90.00
_cell.angle_beta   90.00
_cell.angle_gamma   90.00
#
_symmetry.space_group_name_H-M   'P 1'
#
loop_
_entity.id
_entity.type
_entity.pdbx_description
1 polymer ?
#
loop_
_entity_poly.entity_id
_entity_poly.type
_entity_poly.pdbx_seq_one_letter_code
_entity_poly.pdbx_strand_id
1 'polypeptide(L)'
;MAEITMLTVANRAEIQNGNLYGLGMGWNWTFRPVPPLSLVVRTHVSPSRMGLGDLTWNFVLSDADGQPVDVPLAMNFEYHAGATMPNGSYPGAEIPLWAIFHFAPINLDAGRYQWRVTFDDAAATYPFTVVEPPAQSEN
;
A
#
# COMPACT_ATOMS: atom_id res chain seq x y z
N MET A 1 8.70 2.47 -18.35
CA MET A 1 8.46 3.50 -17.32
C MET A 1 7.36 2.97 -16.43
N ALA A 2 7.56 3.04 -15.13
CA ALA A 2 6.52 2.71 -14.18
C ALA A 2 5.91 3.97 -13.60
N GLU A 3 4.66 3.88 -13.16
CA GLU A 3 3.98 4.94 -12.44
C GLU A 3 3.22 4.32 -11.26
N ILE A 4 3.30 4.93 -10.08
CA ILE A 4 2.37 4.63 -8.98
C ILE A 4 1.22 5.63 -9.07
N THR A 5 0.04 5.16 -9.48
CA THR A 5 -1.15 6.01 -9.63
C THR A 5 -2.00 6.08 -8.37
N MET A 6 -1.80 5.14 -7.45
CA MET A 6 -2.49 5.14 -6.17
C MET A 6 -1.61 4.52 -5.09
N LEU A 7 -1.56 5.18 -3.94
CA LEU A 7 -1.08 4.63 -2.68
C LEU A 7 -2.07 5.07 -1.60
N THR A 8 -2.63 4.11 -0.86
CA THR A 8 -3.56 4.40 0.23
C THR A 8 -3.50 3.31 1.29
N VAL A 9 -4.05 3.62 2.46
CA VAL A 9 -4.24 2.67 3.56
C VAL A 9 -5.68 2.22 3.63
N ALA A 10 -5.89 1.03 4.18
CA ALA A 10 -7.21 0.47 4.52
C ALA A 10 -7.09 -0.33 5.82
N ASN A 11 -8.19 -0.57 6.54
CA ASN A 11 -8.18 -1.54 7.65
C ASN A 11 -7.97 -2.97 7.11
N ARG A 12 -8.60 -3.28 5.98
CA ARG A 12 -8.41 -4.53 5.22
C ARG A 12 -8.65 -4.25 3.75
N ALA A 13 -7.90 -4.87 2.86
CA ALA A 13 -8.17 -4.85 1.44
C ALA A 13 -7.96 -6.25 0.85
N GLU A 14 -8.68 -6.56 -0.22
CA GLU A 14 -8.49 -7.82 -0.96
C GLU A 14 -8.92 -7.62 -2.40
N ILE A 15 -8.45 -8.49 -3.29
CA ILE A 15 -8.92 -8.51 -4.67
C ILE A 15 -9.73 -9.76 -4.87
N GLN A 16 -10.99 -9.59 -5.24
CA GLN A 16 -11.88 -10.72 -5.53
C GLN A 16 -12.45 -10.55 -6.94
N ASN A 17 -12.30 -11.57 -7.78
CA ASN A 17 -12.77 -11.55 -9.17
C ASN A 17 -12.29 -10.32 -9.96
N GLY A 18 -11.04 -9.89 -9.73
CA GLY A 18 -10.46 -8.72 -10.41
C GLY A 18 -10.93 -7.36 -9.88
N ASN A 19 -11.81 -7.32 -8.88
CA ASN A 19 -12.26 -6.08 -8.26
C ASN A 19 -11.56 -5.86 -6.92
N LEU A 20 -11.12 -4.62 -6.67
CA LEU A 20 -10.58 -4.21 -5.38
C LEU A 20 -11.71 -3.99 -4.37
N TYR A 21 -11.64 -4.70 -3.25
CA TYR A 21 -12.48 -4.48 -2.08
C TYR A 21 -11.63 -3.94 -0.95
N GLY A 22 -12.16 -2.96 -0.21
CA GLY A 22 -11.45 -2.36 0.91
C GLY A 22 -12.39 -1.88 2.01
N LEU A 23 -12.04 -2.19 3.25
CA LEU A 23 -12.69 -1.70 4.45
C LEU A 23 -11.91 -0.49 4.99
N GLY A 24 -12.61 0.64 5.16
CA GLY A 24 -12.03 1.85 5.72
C GLY A 24 -10.86 2.39 4.92
N MET A 25 -11.00 2.51 3.59
CA MET A 25 -9.93 3.03 2.74
C MET A 25 -9.74 4.54 2.94
N GLY A 26 -8.49 4.99 2.89
CA GLY A 26 -8.15 6.41 2.81
C GLY A 26 -8.18 7.18 4.13
N TRP A 27 -8.15 6.50 5.28
CA TRP A 27 -7.94 7.20 6.54
C TRP A 27 -6.52 7.78 6.60
N ASN A 28 -6.40 8.98 7.15
CA ASN A 28 -5.11 9.65 7.36
C ASN A 28 -4.82 9.91 8.84
N TRP A 29 -5.61 9.32 9.73
CA TRP A 29 -5.33 9.30 11.16
C TRP A 29 -5.86 8.02 11.81
N THR A 30 -5.28 7.62 12.95
CA THR A 30 -5.70 6.45 13.73
C THR A 30 -5.25 6.59 15.19
N PHE A 31 -5.74 5.72 16.07
CA PHE A 31 -5.29 5.64 17.47
C PHE A 31 -4.10 4.69 17.63
N ARG A 32 -3.29 4.87 18.68
CA ARG A 32 -2.31 3.86 19.12
C ARG A 32 -2.95 2.78 20.01
N PRO A 33 -2.50 1.50 19.92
CA PRO A 33 -1.61 0.98 18.89
C PRO A 33 -2.30 1.02 17.52
N VAL A 34 -1.52 1.20 16.44
CA VAL A 34 -2.07 1.24 15.09
C VAL A 34 -2.70 -0.13 14.81
N PRO A 35 -3.99 -0.19 14.44
CA PRO A 35 -4.66 -1.45 14.17
C PRO A 35 -4.04 -2.14 12.95
N PRO A 36 -4.35 -3.44 12.71
CA PRO A 36 -4.01 -4.07 11.45
C PRO A 36 -4.46 -3.19 10.28
N LEU A 37 -3.59 -3.09 9.28
CA LEU A 37 -3.85 -2.28 8.10
C LEU A 37 -3.38 -2.98 6.84
N SER A 38 -3.88 -2.49 5.71
CA SER A 38 -3.43 -2.86 4.38
C SER A 38 -2.91 -1.63 3.65
N LEU A 39 -1.73 -1.72 3.05
CA LEU A 39 -1.31 -0.78 2.02
C LEU A 39 -1.81 -1.26 0.67
N VAL A 40 -2.50 -0.40 -0.05
CA VAL A 40 -3.01 -0.67 -1.39
C VAL A 40 -2.25 0.21 -2.37
N VAL A 41 -1.57 -0.44 -3.31
CA VAL A 41 -0.77 0.23 -4.34
C VAL A 41 -1.33 -0.14 -5.70
N ARG A 42 -1.59 0.89 -6.52
CA ARG A 42 -1.84 0.72 -7.95
C ARG A 42 -0.64 1.24 -8.72
N THR A 43 -0.08 0.39 -9.56
CA THR A 43 1.00 0.74 -10.48
C THR A 43 0.56 0.56 -11.92
N HIS A 44 1.06 1.39 -12.82
CA HIS A 44 1.02 1.15 -14.25
C HIS A 44 2.43 0.78 -14.72
N VAL A 45 2.52 -0.27 -15.52
CA VAL A 45 3.78 -0.71 -16.11
C VAL A 45 3.66 -0.93 -17.60
N SER A 46 4.70 -0.54 -18.33
CA SER A 46 4.80 -0.85 -19.76
C SER A 46 4.87 -2.37 -20.00
N PRO A 47 4.26 -2.91 -21.07
CA PRO A 47 4.33 -4.33 -21.40
C PRO A 47 5.75 -4.88 -21.52
N SER A 48 6.70 -4.07 -22.00
CA SER A 48 8.12 -4.44 -22.10
C SER A 48 8.77 -4.71 -20.74
N ARG A 49 8.27 -4.11 -19.63
CA ARG A 49 8.79 -4.32 -18.28
C ARG A 49 8.34 -5.65 -17.67
N MET A 50 7.12 -6.08 -18.01
CA MET A 50 6.53 -7.33 -17.52
C MET A 50 7.33 -8.57 -17.92
N GLY A 51 8.03 -8.53 -19.07
CA GLY A 51 8.83 -9.65 -19.56
C GLY A 51 10.25 -9.74 -18.98
N LEU A 52 10.64 -8.81 -18.09
CA LEU A 52 12.03 -8.68 -17.62
C LEU A 52 12.30 -9.34 -16.26
N GLY A 53 11.34 -10.10 -15.72
CA GLY A 53 11.48 -10.80 -14.44
C GLY A 53 10.76 -10.11 -13.28
N ASP A 54 11.30 -10.25 -12.08
CA ASP A 54 10.60 -9.93 -10.84
C ASP A 54 10.18 -8.45 -10.72
N LEU A 55 9.02 -8.26 -10.10
CA LEU A 55 8.44 -6.97 -9.79
C LEU A 55 8.63 -6.73 -8.29
N THR A 56 9.40 -5.69 -7.93
CA THR A 56 9.76 -5.42 -6.54
C THR A 56 9.19 -4.08 -6.09
N TRP A 57 8.37 -4.12 -5.05
CA TRP A 57 7.95 -2.93 -4.31
C TRP A 57 8.76 -2.84 -3.03
N ASN A 58 9.35 -1.68 -2.76
CA ASN A 58 10.00 -1.40 -1.47
C ASN A 58 9.13 -0.45 -0.66
N PHE A 59 9.03 -0.71 0.63
CA PHE A 59 8.22 0.04 1.59
C PHE A 59 9.12 0.56 2.70
N VAL A 60 8.96 1.84 3.02
CA VAL A 60 9.58 2.46 4.17
C VAL A 60 8.49 3.20 4.93
N LEU A 61 8.34 2.90 6.21
CA LEU A 61 7.63 3.77 7.14
C LEU A 61 8.64 4.74 7.74
N SER A 62 8.31 6.03 7.77
CA SER A 62 9.13 7.03 8.45
C SER A 62 8.31 7.84 9.46
N ASP A 63 8.96 8.32 10.50
CA ASP A 63 8.40 9.30 11.44
C ASP A 63 8.42 10.73 10.88
N ALA A 64 8.06 11.71 11.72
CA ALA A 64 8.00 13.12 11.37
C ALA A 64 9.37 13.73 10.99
N ASP A 65 10.46 13.13 11.47
CA ASP A 65 11.83 13.55 11.20
C ASP A 65 12.43 12.81 10.00
N GLY A 66 11.63 11.95 9.35
CA GLY A 66 12.04 11.14 8.21
C GLY A 66 12.87 9.92 8.60
N GLN A 67 12.98 9.59 9.89
CA GLN A 67 13.71 8.40 10.34
C GLN A 67 12.88 7.15 10.07
N PRO A 68 13.49 6.07 9.54
CA PRO A 68 12.78 4.83 9.30
C PRO A 68 12.30 4.20 10.60
N VAL A 69 11.08 3.67 10.57
CA VAL A 69 10.45 2.94 11.67
C VAL A 69 10.32 1.48 11.29
N ASP A 70 10.84 0.59 12.14
CA ASP A 70 10.69 -0.85 11.94
C ASP A 70 9.26 -1.30 12.19
N VAL A 71 8.70 -2.06 11.26
CA VAL A 71 7.33 -2.56 11.33
C VAL A 71 7.26 -4.06 11.06
N PRO A 72 6.47 -4.82 11.83
CA PRO A 72 6.25 -6.23 11.55
C PRO A 72 5.34 -6.38 10.32
N LEU A 73 5.94 -6.73 9.18
CA LEU A 73 5.22 -7.00 7.94
C LEU A 73 4.69 -8.45 7.93
N ALA A 74 3.37 -8.61 7.81
CA ALA A 74 2.77 -9.90 7.50
C ALA A 74 2.70 -10.04 5.98
N MET A 75 3.76 -10.59 5.37
CA MET A 75 3.84 -10.71 3.91
C MET A 75 2.78 -11.67 3.37
N ASN A 76 1.68 -11.10 2.88
CA ASN A 76 0.75 -11.72 1.97
C ASN A 76 0.74 -10.84 0.72
N PHE A 77 1.28 -11.36 -0.38
CA PHE A 77 1.31 -10.69 -1.67
C PHE A 77 0.22 -11.32 -2.55
N GLU A 78 -0.81 -10.56 -2.86
CA GLU A 78 -1.85 -11.00 -3.80
C GLU A 78 -1.69 -10.22 -5.12
N TYR A 79 -1.15 -10.89 -6.12
CA TYR A 79 -1.00 -10.36 -7.48
C TYR A 79 -2.18 -10.79 -8.33
N HIS A 80 -3.09 -9.86 -8.61
CA HIS A 80 -4.06 -10.03 -9.69
C HIS A 80 -3.55 -9.26 -10.91
N ALA A 81 -2.85 -9.96 -11.80
CA ALA A 81 -2.93 -9.60 -13.21
C ALA A 81 -4.37 -9.85 -13.66
N GLY A 82 -5.24 -8.87 -13.50
CA GLY A 82 -6.50 -8.80 -14.25
C GLY A 82 -6.19 -8.54 -15.73
N ALA A 83 -5.42 -9.43 -16.36
CA ALA A 83 -5.09 -9.48 -17.77
C ALA A 83 -4.01 -10.55 -18.01
N THR A 84 -4.39 -11.80 -18.33
CA THR A 84 -3.97 -12.23 -19.67
C THR A 84 -4.31 -11.04 -20.56
N MET A 85 -3.29 -10.34 -21.10
CA MET A 85 -3.45 -9.28 -22.10
C MET A 85 -4.77 -9.56 -22.84
N PRO A 86 -5.87 -8.82 -22.57
CA PRO A 86 -7.15 -9.18 -23.15
C PRO A 86 -6.90 -9.27 -24.64
N ASN A 87 -7.22 -10.39 -25.30
CA ASN A 87 -6.92 -10.58 -26.71
C ASN A 87 -7.24 -9.26 -27.47
N GLY A 88 -6.21 -8.55 -27.94
CA GLY A 88 -6.36 -7.18 -28.46
C GLY A 88 -5.72 -6.03 -27.64
N SER A 89 -4.94 -6.29 -26.59
CA SER A 89 -4.13 -5.26 -25.94
C SER A 89 -3.13 -4.64 -26.93
N TYR A 90 -3.32 -3.36 -27.21
CA TYR A 90 -2.55 -2.62 -28.20
C TYR A 90 -1.12 -2.35 -27.71
N PRO A 91 -0.13 -2.36 -28.62
CA PRO A 91 1.21 -1.85 -28.31
C PRO A 91 1.12 -0.45 -27.67
N GLY A 92 1.66 -0.29 -26.47
CA GLY A 92 1.64 0.97 -25.71
C GLY A 92 0.57 1.07 -24.61
N ALA A 93 -0.35 0.11 -24.47
CA ALA A 93 -1.27 0.07 -23.34
C ALA A 93 -0.51 -0.24 -22.04
N GLU A 94 -0.59 0.66 -21.06
CA GLU A 94 -0.05 0.41 -19.73
C GLU A 94 -0.87 -0.64 -19.00
N ILE A 95 -0.19 -1.54 -18.28
CA ILE A 95 -0.80 -2.64 -17.56
C ILE A 95 -0.99 -2.20 -16.10
N PRO A 96 -2.24 -2.11 -15.61
CA PRO A 96 -2.50 -1.82 -14.20
C PRO A 96 -2.18 -3.05 -13.35
N LEU A 97 -1.33 -2.87 -12.35
CA LEU A 97 -1.02 -3.87 -11.34
C LEU A 97 -1.48 -3.38 -9.98
N TRP A 98 -2.13 -4.28 -9.26
CA TRP A 98 -2.53 -4.08 -7.88
C TRP A 98 -1.62 -4.89 -6.97
N ALA A 99 -1.14 -4.25 -5.91
CA ALA A 99 -0.40 -4.91 -4.85
C ALA A 99 -0.99 -4.48 -3.49
N ILE A 100 -1.34 -5.47 -2.67
CA ILE A 100 -1.88 -5.28 -1.33
C ILE A 100 -0.90 -5.88 -0.34
N PHE A 101 -0.54 -5.12 0.69
CA PHE A 101 0.39 -5.55 1.73
C PHE A 101 -0.28 -5.43 3.09
N HIS A 102 -0.33 -6.54 3.82
CA HIS A 102 -0.96 -6.60 5.13
C HIS A 102 0.08 -6.41 6.24
N PHE A 103 -0.30 -5.60 7.23
CA PHE A 103 0.53 -5.36 8.40
C PHE A 103 -0.22 -5.83 9.63
N ALA A 104 0.49 -6.53 10.51
CA ALA A 104 0.03 -6.78 11.87
C ALA A 104 -0.14 -5.44 12.60
N PRO A 105 -0.79 -5.41 13.78
CA PRO A 105 -0.82 -4.20 14.59
C PRO A 105 0.58 -3.62 14.78
N ILE A 106 0.73 -2.31 14.61
CA ILE A 106 2.01 -1.61 14.69
C ILE A 106 2.02 -0.76 15.96
N ASN A 107 3.03 -0.97 16.81
CA ASN A 107 3.23 -0.16 18.01
C ASN A 107 3.96 1.13 17.62
N LEU A 108 3.19 2.17 17.34
CA LEU A 108 3.70 3.53 17.13
C LEU A 108 3.30 4.43 18.29
N ASP A 109 4.15 5.40 18.60
CA ASP A 109 3.80 6.50 19.49
C ASP A 109 2.85 7.48 18.77
N ALA A 110 2.24 8.39 19.53
CA ALA A 110 1.46 9.46 18.94
C ALA A 110 2.37 10.41 18.16
N GLY A 111 2.05 10.67 16.89
CA GLY A 111 2.93 11.41 16.00
C GLY A 111 2.49 11.39 14.54
N ARG A 112 3.24 12.08 13.69
CA ARG A 112 3.07 12.05 12.24
C ARG A 112 3.99 11.00 11.64
N TYR A 113 3.48 10.28 10.66
CA TYR A 113 4.19 9.22 9.98
C TYR A 113 3.90 9.29 8.47
N GLN A 114 4.78 8.68 7.69
CA GLN A 114 4.64 8.63 6.24
C GLN A 114 5.07 7.26 5.71
N TRP A 115 4.19 6.64 4.94
CA TRP A 115 4.57 5.54 4.07
C TRP A 115 5.25 6.09 2.82
N ARG A 116 6.36 5.49 2.44
CA ARG A 116 6.98 5.67 1.12
C ARG A 116 7.04 4.32 0.43
N VAL A 117 6.53 4.30 -0.80
CA VAL A 117 6.57 3.12 -1.67
C VAL A 117 7.36 3.47 -2.91
N THR A 118 8.27 2.59 -3.29
CA THR A 118 9.00 2.70 -4.56
C THR A 118 8.79 1.43 -5.38
N PHE A 119 8.65 1.61 -6.69
CA PHE A 119 8.53 0.53 -7.65
C PHE A 119 9.23 0.95 -8.94
N ASP A 120 10.26 0.19 -9.35
CA ASP A 120 11.20 0.59 -10.41
C ASP A 120 11.68 2.05 -10.23
N ASP A 121 11.37 2.95 -11.17
CA ASP A 121 11.71 4.37 -11.17
C ASP A 121 10.63 5.27 -10.54
N ALA A 122 9.50 4.69 -10.11
CA ALA A 122 8.39 5.41 -9.51
C ALA A 122 8.46 5.42 -7.97
N ALA A 123 7.98 6.51 -7.38
CA ALA A 123 7.81 6.64 -5.94
C ALA A 123 6.50 7.36 -5.59
N ALA A 124 5.84 6.91 -4.53
CA ALA A 124 4.69 7.58 -3.95
C ALA A 124 4.80 7.59 -2.43
N THR A 125 4.10 8.54 -1.80
CA THR A 125 4.08 8.63 -0.34
C THR A 125 2.67 8.85 0.19
N TYR A 126 2.39 8.36 1.39
CA TYR A 126 1.10 8.49 2.06
C TYR A 126 1.29 8.88 3.54
N PRO A 127 0.93 10.13 3.92
CA PRO A 127 1.05 10.57 5.30
C PRO A 127 -0.14 10.12 6.15
N PHE A 128 0.10 9.86 7.44
CA PHE A 128 -0.95 9.65 8.42
C PHE A 128 -0.53 10.13 9.82
N THR A 129 -1.49 10.27 10.73
CA THR A 129 -1.26 10.69 12.12
C THR A 129 -1.72 9.62 13.10
N VAL A 130 -0.89 9.29 14.08
CA VAL A 130 -1.26 8.45 15.21
C VAL A 130 -1.57 9.36 16.40
N VAL A 131 -2.70 9.13 17.06
CA VAL A 131 -3.12 9.90 18.24
C VAL A 131 -3.37 8.99 19.44
N GLU A 132 -3.34 9.56 20.64
CA GLU A 132 -3.69 8.81 21.86
C GLU A 132 -5.16 8.40 21.85
N PRO A 133 -5.49 7.17 22.29
CA PRO A 133 -6.87 6.78 22.49
C PRO A 133 -7.54 7.66 23.55
N PRO A 134 -8.85 7.90 23.45
CA PRO A 134 -9.57 8.63 24.49
C PRO A 134 -9.41 7.91 25.83
N ALA A 135 -9.26 8.68 26.91
CA ALA A 135 -9.27 8.14 28.26
C ALA A 135 -10.57 7.36 28.46
N GLN A 136 -10.48 6.08 28.82
CA GLN A 136 -11.66 5.30 29.17
C GLN A 136 -12.23 5.89 30.45
N SER A 137 -13.44 6.44 30.38
CA SER A 137 -14.19 6.78 31.58
C SER A 137 -14.51 5.46 32.31
N GLU A 138 -13.92 5.26 33.48
CA GLU A 138 -14.35 4.21 34.40
C GLU A 138 -15.84 4.39 34.68
N ASN A 139 -16.61 3.34 34.44
CA ASN A 139 -18.06 3.30 34.64
C ASN A 139 -18.37 2.49 35.88
#